data_AF-A0A2S9XUN2-F1
#
_entry.id   AF-A0A2S9XUN2-F1
#
_cell.length_a   1.000
_cell.length_b   1.000
_cell.length_c   1.000
_cell.angle_alpha   90.00
_cell.angle_beta   90.00
_cell.angle_gamma   90.00
#
_symmetry.space_group_name_H-M   'P 1'
#
loop_
_entity.id
_entity.type
_entity.pdbx_description
1 polymer ?
#
loop_
_entity_poly.entity_id
_entity_poly.type
_entity_poly.pdbx_seq_one_letter_code
_entity_poly.pdbx_strand_id
1 'polypeptide(L)'
;MTRPRPLFLAFLAVALAPSTGCFDDPAPVGAGQVCDADPCFGCTVPAASNYNPLADVDDGTCECTAKGNPVVDQSQLESDAGGGGLDEWQSFTVGIGGGLARLTIELGSPLDPQPSPATLEIYAGEGVGGMRLATTEVTLEPGLLKLQAFEFAEPVPLAAGEVYTFRLTVPEQTIGHISYGPGDAYPGGMHNGDPQRDLVFRTDMVQCE
;
A
#
# COMPACT_ATOMS: atom_id res chain seq x y z
N MET A 1 1.35 -61.40 -0.01
CA MET A 1 1.47 -60.10 -0.72
C MET A 1 0.50 -59.12 -0.08
N THR A 2 0.97 -58.43 0.95
CA THR A 2 0.20 -57.46 1.75
C THR A 2 0.31 -56.08 1.13
N ARG A 3 -0.80 -55.53 0.61
CA ARG A 3 -0.88 -54.15 0.13
C ARG A 3 -0.75 -53.18 1.33
N PRO A 4 0.11 -52.15 1.28
CA PRO A 4 0.12 -51.13 2.32
C PRO A 4 -1.12 -50.23 2.18
N ARG A 5 -1.77 -49.93 3.32
CA ARG A 5 -2.87 -48.96 3.42
C ARG A 5 -2.27 -47.54 3.34
N PRO A 6 -2.85 -46.60 2.57
CA PRO A 6 -2.35 -45.23 2.57
C PRO A 6 -2.72 -44.57 3.91
N LEU A 7 -1.71 -44.03 4.59
CA LEU A 7 -1.86 -43.22 5.78
C LEU A 7 -2.35 -41.83 5.32
N PHE A 8 -3.65 -41.58 5.45
CA PHE A 8 -4.21 -40.24 5.24
C PHE A 8 -3.73 -39.35 6.39
N LEU A 9 -2.82 -38.42 6.09
CA LEU A 9 -2.46 -37.33 6.97
C LEU A 9 -3.68 -36.41 7.09
N ALA A 10 -4.38 -36.46 8.22
CA ALA A 10 -5.39 -35.47 8.54
C ALA A 10 -4.65 -34.15 8.82
N PHE A 11 -4.70 -33.21 7.86
CA PHE A 11 -4.35 -31.82 8.14
C PHE A 11 -5.37 -31.30 9.16
N LEU A 12 -4.87 -31.04 10.37
CA LEU A 12 -5.61 -30.33 11.39
C LEU A 12 -5.80 -28.89 10.89
N ALA A 13 -6.93 -28.61 10.25
CA ALA A 13 -7.36 -27.25 10.02
C ALA A 13 -7.62 -26.63 11.41
N VAL A 14 -6.73 -25.75 11.85
CA VAL A 14 -7.02 -24.83 12.94
C VAL A 14 -8.13 -23.93 12.42
N ALA A 15 -9.37 -24.22 12.81
CA ALA A 15 -10.46 -23.29 12.65
C ALA A 15 -10.18 -22.11 13.59
N LEU A 16 -9.69 -21.00 13.04
CA LEU A 16 -9.77 -19.71 13.72
C LEU A 16 -11.26 -19.45 13.92
N ALA A 17 -11.71 -19.48 15.17
CA ALA A 17 -13.03 -18.98 15.52
C ALA A 17 -13.12 -17.52 15.06
N PRO A 18 -14.27 -17.02 14.59
CA PRO A 18 -14.49 -15.59 14.53
C PRO A 18 -14.48 -15.10 15.97
N SER A 19 -13.34 -14.59 16.45
CA SER A 19 -13.31 -13.87 17.71
C SER A 19 -14.10 -12.60 17.45
N THR A 20 -15.36 -12.65 17.85
CA THR A 20 -16.19 -11.49 18.17
C THR A 20 -15.30 -10.43 18.80
N GLY A 21 -15.27 -9.26 18.16
CA GLY A 21 -14.51 -8.11 18.60
C GLY A 21 -14.78 -7.75 20.06
N CYS A 22 -13.99 -6.81 20.56
CA CYS A 22 -14.23 -6.14 21.82
C CYS A 22 -15.73 -5.87 21.96
N PHE A 23 -16.42 -6.66 22.78
CA PHE A 23 -17.82 -6.46 23.05
C PHE A 23 -17.88 -5.19 23.89
N ASP A 24 -18.33 -4.09 23.29
CA ASP A 24 -18.93 -3.00 24.03
C ASP A 24 -20.08 -3.61 24.86
N ASP A 25 -19.79 -3.95 26.11
CA ASP A 25 -20.83 -4.32 27.07
C ASP A 25 -21.54 -3.01 27.47
N PRO A 26 -22.85 -2.84 27.20
CA PRO A 26 -23.59 -1.64 27.60
C PRO A 26 -23.94 -1.69 29.10
N ALA A 27 -22.94 -1.95 29.95
CA ALA A 27 -23.07 -1.96 31.40
C ALA A 27 -22.53 -0.64 31.98
N PRO A 28 -23.37 0.15 32.69
CA PRO A 28 -22.93 1.41 33.28
C PRO A 28 -22.28 1.16 34.64
N VAL A 29 -20.96 0.92 34.70
CA VAL A 29 -20.18 1.20 35.92
C VAL A 29 -18.68 1.26 35.64
N GLY A 30 -18.05 2.37 36.07
CA GLY A 30 -16.65 2.66 35.84
C GLY A 30 -15.66 1.69 36.48
N ALA A 31 -14.83 1.09 35.64
CA ALA A 31 -13.38 0.94 35.75
C ALA A 31 -12.94 0.50 34.34
N GLY A 32 -11.78 0.98 33.88
CA GLY A 32 -11.37 0.97 32.48
C GLY A 32 -11.59 -0.34 31.73
N GLN A 33 -11.94 -0.20 30.45
CA GLN A 33 -11.89 -1.27 29.48
C GLN A 33 -10.45 -1.79 29.41
N VAL A 34 -10.22 -2.99 29.94
CA VAL A 34 -8.90 -3.60 29.98
C VAL A 34 -8.85 -4.76 29.00
N CYS A 35 -8.02 -4.63 27.96
CA CYS A 35 -7.53 -5.73 27.14
C CYS A 35 -6.59 -6.59 28.02
N ASP A 36 -7.09 -7.26 29.06
CA ASP A 36 -6.22 -7.82 30.12
C ASP A 36 -5.47 -9.12 29.72
N ALA A 37 -5.60 -9.62 28.48
CA ALA A 37 -4.83 -10.77 27.99
C ALA A 37 -4.73 -10.97 26.46
N ASP A 38 -5.57 -10.32 25.65
CA ASP A 38 -5.62 -10.55 24.20
C ASP A 38 -5.30 -9.26 23.42
N PRO A 39 -4.64 -9.35 22.25
CA PRO A 39 -4.39 -8.18 21.41
C PRO A 39 -5.72 -7.55 20.98
N CYS A 40 -5.84 -6.24 21.20
CA CYS A 40 -7.00 -5.49 20.77
C CYS A 40 -6.86 -5.17 19.26
N PHE A 41 -7.80 -5.67 18.44
CA PHE A 41 -7.79 -5.50 16.99
C PHE A 41 -8.65 -4.31 16.55
N GLY A 42 -8.21 -3.63 15.50
CA GLY A 42 -8.93 -2.53 14.87
C GLY A 42 -7.99 -1.64 14.07
N CYS A 43 -8.52 -0.59 13.46
CA CYS A 43 -7.68 0.34 12.73
C CYS A 43 -6.69 1.07 13.66
N THR A 44 -5.39 0.93 13.38
CA THR A 44 -4.29 1.57 14.14
C THR A 44 -3.77 2.85 13.51
N VAL A 45 -4.27 3.24 12.32
CA VAL A 45 -3.87 4.46 11.62
C VAL A 45 -4.56 5.67 12.24
N PRO A 46 -3.86 6.58 12.94
CA PRO A 46 -4.49 7.67 13.69
C PRO A 46 -5.25 8.68 12.81
N ALA A 47 -4.93 8.71 11.52
CA ALA A 47 -5.54 9.60 10.55
C ALA A 47 -6.73 8.97 9.80
N ALA A 48 -7.11 7.72 10.10
CA ALA A 48 -8.28 7.05 9.49
C ALA A 48 -9.60 7.49 10.14
N SER A 49 -10.70 7.44 9.37
CA SER A 49 -12.04 7.82 9.85
C SER A 49 -12.57 6.89 10.95
N ASN A 50 -12.08 5.65 11.01
CA ASN A 50 -12.48 4.63 11.96
C ASN A 50 -11.34 4.19 12.90
N TYR A 51 -10.38 5.08 13.15
CA TYR A 51 -9.27 4.83 14.09
C TYR A 51 -9.77 4.38 15.47
N ASN A 52 -9.21 3.28 15.96
CA ASN A 52 -9.47 2.78 17.30
C ASN A 52 -8.23 2.99 18.19
N PRO A 53 -8.24 3.94 19.16
CA PRO A 53 -7.10 4.19 20.03
C PRO A 53 -6.79 3.06 21.02
N LEU A 54 -7.67 2.07 21.13
CA LEU A 54 -7.46 0.86 21.93
C LEU A 54 -6.92 -0.31 21.09
N ALA A 55 -6.81 -0.17 19.77
CA ALA A 55 -6.26 -1.22 18.91
C ALA A 55 -4.73 -1.22 18.96
N ASP A 56 -4.17 -2.40 19.25
CA ASP A 56 -2.73 -2.66 19.29
C ASP A 56 -2.25 -3.35 17.99
N VAL A 57 -3.20 -3.96 17.27
CA VAL A 57 -2.95 -4.73 16.05
C VAL A 57 -3.92 -4.27 14.98
N ASP A 58 -3.38 -3.84 13.83
CA ASP A 58 -4.18 -3.50 12.66
C ASP A 58 -4.90 -4.75 12.13
N ASP A 59 -6.21 -4.64 11.96
CA ASP A 59 -7.04 -5.70 11.38
C ASP A 59 -7.30 -5.50 9.88
N GLY A 60 -6.75 -4.43 9.28
CA GLY A 60 -6.93 -4.11 7.87
C GLY A 60 -8.26 -3.47 7.54
N THR A 61 -9.02 -3.03 8.55
CA THR A 61 -10.32 -2.39 8.36
C THR A 61 -10.24 -0.87 8.29
N CYS A 62 -9.04 -0.27 8.32
CA CYS A 62 -8.89 1.18 8.22
C CYS A 62 -9.60 1.75 6.99
N GLU A 63 -10.43 2.78 7.21
CA GLU A 63 -11.20 3.46 6.17
C GLU A 63 -10.87 4.95 6.14
N CYS A 64 -10.90 5.54 4.94
CA CYS A 64 -10.80 6.98 4.75
C CYS A 64 -12.04 7.53 4.06
N THR A 65 -12.89 8.21 4.81
CA THR A 65 -13.92 9.07 4.23
C THR A 65 -13.30 10.42 3.89
N ALA A 66 -13.02 10.63 2.60
CA ALA A 66 -12.26 11.78 2.12
C ALA A 66 -12.97 13.12 2.43
N LYS A 67 -12.22 14.07 2.99
CA LYS A 67 -12.67 15.45 3.22
C LYS A 67 -11.68 16.46 2.64
N GLY A 68 -12.21 17.36 1.81
CA GLY A 68 -11.44 18.44 1.19
C GLY A 68 -10.75 18.01 -0.10
N ASN A 69 -9.78 18.81 -0.53
CA ASN A 69 -9.02 18.57 -1.75
C ASN A 69 -7.69 17.88 -1.42
N PRO A 70 -7.17 16.99 -2.30
CA PRO A 70 -5.85 16.42 -2.12
C PRO A 70 -4.75 17.48 -2.03
N VAL A 71 -3.80 17.25 -1.13
CA VAL A 71 -2.63 18.09 -0.87
C VAL A 71 -1.37 17.26 -1.17
N VAL A 72 -0.41 17.84 -1.87
CA VAL A 72 0.88 17.17 -2.16
C VAL A 72 1.61 16.86 -0.85
N ASP A 73 2.10 15.62 -0.72
CA ASP A 73 2.89 15.16 0.41
C ASP A 73 4.35 14.89 0.00
N GLN A 74 4.64 13.73 -0.60
CA GLN A 74 5.98 13.37 -1.05
C GLN A 74 6.13 13.66 -2.55
N SER A 75 7.32 14.11 -2.96
CA SER A 75 7.56 14.49 -4.35
C SER A 75 9.04 14.38 -4.74
N GLN A 76 9.32 13.69 -5.83
CA GLN A 76 10.58 13.70 -6.57
C GLN A 76 10.25 13.72 -8.07
N LEU A 77 10.46 14.86 -8.71
CA LEU A 77 10.03 15.14 -10.10
C LEU A 77 11.20 15.38 -11.07
N GLU A 78 12.43 15.13 -10.65
CA GLU A 78 13.61 15.18 -11.49
C GLU A 78 13.88 13.80 -12.11
N SER A 79 14.21 13.77 -13.40
CA SER A 79 14.42 12.55 -14.19
C SER A 79 15.75 12.64 -14.92
N ASP A 80 16.58 11.61 -14.82
CA ASP A 80 17.88 11.54 -15.50
C ASP A 80 18.14 10.21 -16.23
N ALA A 81 17.29 9.20 -16.03
CA ALA A 81 17.28 8.01 -16.87
C ALA A 81 15.91 7.34 -16.95
N GLY A 82 15.78 6.40 -17.88
CA GLY A 82 14.61 5.53 -18.01
C GLY A 82 15.00 4.05 -18.03
N GLY A 83 14.06 3.20 -17.66
CA GLY A 83 14.22 1.75 -17.63
C GLY A 83 12.92 1.06 -17.23
N GLY A 84 13.00 0.14 -16.26
CA GLY A 84 11.85 -0.60 -15.75
C GLY A 84 11.98 -2.10 -15.95
N GLY A 85 11.02 -2.81 -15.37
CA GLY A 85 10.91 -4.25 -15.33
C GLY A 85 9.46 -4.66 -15.09
N LEU A 86 9.20 -5.95 -14.96
CA LEU A 86 7.82 -6.45 -14.79
C LEU A 86 7.23 -6.13 -13.42
N ASP A 87 8.07 -5.82 -12.43
CA ASP A 87 7.72 -5.65 -11.03
C ASP A 87 8.65 -4.62 -10.39
N GLU A 88 8.13 -3.43 -10.16
CA GLU A 88 8.88 -2.29 -9.66
C GLU A 88 8.17 -1.72 -8.44
N TRP A 89 8.92 -1.43 -7.38
CA TRP A 89 8.38 -0.78 -6.20
C TRP A 89 9.29 0.32 -5.68
N GLN A 90 8.68 1.29 -5.01
CA GLN A 90 9.34 2.40 -4.34
C GLN A 90 8.67 2.60 -2.99
N SER A 91 9.48 2.60 -1.93
CA SER A 91 9.02 3.02 -0.61
C SER A 91 9.08 4.53 -0.46
N PHE A 92 8.23 5.07 0.41
CA PHE A 92 8.18 6.47 0.78
C PHE A 92 7.74 6.63 2.23
N THR A 93 8.22 7.70 2.87
CA THR A 93 7.82 8.07 4.23
C THR A 93 6.71 9.10 4.15
N VAL A 94 5.56 8.83 4.75
CA VAL A 94 4.41 9.74 4.71
C VAL A 94 4.68 10.95 5.60
N GLY A 95 4.56 12.16 5.05
CA GLY A 95 4.73 13.39 5.81
C GLY A 95 3.43 13.82 6.48
N ILE A 96 2.35 13.83 5.69
CA ILE A 96 1.00 14.22 6.09
C ILE A 96 0.13 12.96 6.14
N GLY A 97 -0.17 12.50 7.35
CA GLY A 97 -1.08 11.37 7.56
C GLY A 97 -2.49 11.70 7.04
N GLY A 98 -3.21 10.67 6.56
CA GLY A 98 -4.51 10.80 5.94
C GLY A 98 -4.74 9.69 4.92
N GLY A 99 -5.61 9.92 3.95
CA GLY A 99 -5.84 9.00 2.84
C GLY A 99 -4.97 9.33 1.64
N LEU A 100 -4.22 8.36 1.10
CA LEU A 100 -3.57 8.50 -0.20
C LEU A 100 -4.65 8.57 -1.28
N ALA A 101 -4.88 9.76 -1.81
CA ALA A 101 -5.91 10.02 -2.80
C ALA A 101 -5.38 9.87 -4.22
N ARG A 102 -4.12 10.22 -4.45
CA ARG A 102 -3.48 10.08 -5.76
C ARG A 102 -2.01 9.70 -5.64
N LEU A 103 -1.59 8.81 -6.53
CA LEU A 103 -0.19 8.54 -6.83
C LEU A 103 0.08 9.00 -8.27
N THR A 104 1.09 9.86 -8.44
CA THR A 104 1.58 10.27 -9.76
C THR A 104 2.94 9.63 -10.00
N ILE A 105 3.15 9.01 -11.16
CA ILE A 105 4.43 8.38 -11.54
C ILE A 105 4.80 8.85 -12.95
N GLU A 106 6.07 9.18 -13.20
CA GLU A 106 6.54 9.42 -14.57
C GLU A 106 6.83 8.09 -15.27
N LEU A 107 5.91 7.69 -16.14
CA LEU A 107 5.96 6.42 -16.84
C LEU A 107 5.27 6.51 -18.22
N GLY A 108 5.44 5.44 -19.00
CA GLY A 108 4.75 5.22 -20.27
C GLY A 108 4.24 3.78 -20.34
N SER A 109 3.65 3.41 -21.48
CA SER A 109 3.28 2.02 -21.71
C SER A 109 4.52 1.17 -22.05
N PRO A 110 4.76 0.04 -21.35
CA PRO A 110 5.78 -0.93 -21.74
C PRO A 110 5.47 -1.68 -23.04
N LEU A 111 4.28 -1.47 -23.61
CA LEU A 111 3.78 -2.03 -24.87
C LEU A 111 3.60 -0.95 -25.94
N ASP A 112 4.29 0.19 -25.82
CA ASP A 112 4.18 1.29 -26.79
C ASP A 112 4.32 0.79 -28.24
N PRO A 113 3.41 1.19 -29.17
CA PRO A 113 2.42 2.28 -29.08
C PRO A 113 1.04 1.90 -28.51
N GLN A 114 0.88 0.69 -27.97
CA GLN A 114 -0.37 0.27 -27.34
C GLN A 114 -0.40 0.65 -25.86
N PRO A 115 -1.57 0.93 -25.27
CA PRO A 115 -1.70 1.00 -23.81
C PRO A 115 -1.41 -0.37 -23.17
N SER A 116 -0.94 -0.37 -21.93
CA SER A 116 -0.69 -1.60 -21.17
C SER A 116 -1.55 -1.63 -19.91
N PRO A 117 -2.19 -2.76 -19.57
CA PRO A 117 -2.72 -2.92 -18.23
C PRO A 117 -1.55 -3.01 -17.23
N ALA A 118 -1.81 -2.59 -16.00
CA ALA A 118 -0.90 -2.74 -14.88
C ALA A 118 -1.69 -2.88 -13.58
N THR A 119 -1.10 -3.54 -12.59
CA THR A 119 -1.63 -3.58 -11.23
C THR A 119 -0.81 -2.61 -10.38
N LEU A 120 -1.50 -1.69 -9.71
CA LEU A 120 -0.92 -0.78 -8.73
C LEU A 120 -1.35 -1.22 -7.33
N GLU A 121 -0.37 -1.44 -6.45
CA GLU A 121 -0.60 -1.90 -5.08
C GLU A 121 0.07 -0.96 -4.08
N ILE A 122 -0.51 -0.84 -2.89
CA ILE A 122 0.07 -0.11 -1.75
C ILE A 122 0.29 -1.10 -0.59
N TYR A 123 1.47 -1.06 0.01
CA TYR A 123 1.88 -1.91 1.12
C TYR A 123 2.31 -1.07 2.33
N ALA A 124 2.03 -1.59 3.53
CA ALA A 124 2.60 -1.10 4.77
C ALA A 124 4.07 -1.52 4.89
N GLY A 125 4.95 -0.59 5.28
CA GLY A 125 6.38 -0.81 5.41
C GLY A 125 7.17 -0.67 4.11
N GLU A 126 8.47 -0.92 4.22
CA GLU A 126 9.39 -0.97 3.08
C GLU A 126 9.27 -2.31 2.34
N GLY A 127 9.12 -2.23 1.01
CA GLY A 127 8.95 -3.38 0.15
C GLY A 127 7.55 -4.00 0.23
N VAL A 128 7.46 -5.25 -0.21
CA VAL A 128 6.19 -5.99 -0.39
C VAL A 128 5.94 -7.04 0.70
N GLY A 129 6.72 -7.02 1.78
CA GLY A 129 6.64 -8.00 2.86
C GLY A 129 5.55 -7.70 3.90
N GLY A 130 5.06 -6.46 3.96
CA GLY A 130 4.02 -6.04 4.87
C GLY A 130 2.60 -6.26 4.36
N MET A 131 1.62 -5.68 5.06
CA MET A 131 0.22 -5.78 4.69
C MET A 131 -0.07 -5.02 3.40
N ARG A 132 -0.76 -5.65 2.44
CA ARG A 132 -1.28 -4.96 1.26
C ARG A 132 -2.55 -4.20 1.63
N LEU A 133 -2.47 -2.88 1.54
CA LEU A 133 -3.53 -1.94 1.91
C LEU A 133 -4.48 -1.64 0.74
N ALA A 134 -3.97 -1.66 -0.49
CA ALA A 134 -4.77 -1.43 -1.69
C ALA A 134 -4.24 -2.20 -2.89
N THR A 135 -5.13 -2.48 -3.84
CA THR A 135 -4.82 -3.06 -5.15
C THR A 135 -5.82 -2.51 -6.17
N THR A 136 -5.30 -1.95 -7.26
CA THR A 136 -6.12 -1.34 -8.31
C THR A 136 -5.54 -1.70 -9.67
N GLU A 137 -6.41 -2.11 -10.59
CA GLU A 137 -6.04 -2.27 -12.00
C GLU A 137 -6.06 -0.89 -12.68
N VAL A 138 -4.94 -0.54 -13.31
CA VAL A 138 -4.75 0.73 -14.03
C VAL A 138 -4.35 0.46 -15.48
N THR A 139 -4.44 1.48 -16.32
CA THR A 139 -3.96 1.41 -17.71
C THR A 139 -2.88 2.47 -17.91
N LEU A 140 -1.70 2.03 -18.32
CA LEU A 140 -0.58 2.92 -18.63
C LEU A 140 -0.75 3.47 -20.05
N GLU A 141 -0.72 4.79 -20.16
CA GLU A 141 -0.88 5.46 -21.45
C GLU A 141 0.37 5.29 -22.31
N PRO A 142 0.23 5.06 -23.64
CA PRO A 142 1.35 5.03 -24.56
C PRO A 142 1.95 6.43 -24.77
N GLY A 143 3.12 6.45 -25.40
CA GLY A 143 3.93 7.61 -25.70
C GLY A 143 5.19 7.71 -24.85
N LEU A 144 5.85 8.86 -24.97
CA LEU A 144 7.01 9.19 -24.14
C LEU A 144 6.64 9.18 -22.65
N LEU A 145 7.63 8.87 -21.82
CA LEU A 145 7.50 8.90 -20.37
C LEU A 145 6.98 10.28 -19.94
N LYS A 146 5.92 10.27 -19.13
CA LYS A 146 5.24 11.47 -18.65
C LYS A 146 4.60 11.18 -17.31
N LEU A 147 4.34 12.23 -16.54
CA LEU A 147 3.59 12.10 -15.28
C LEU A 147 2.16 11.63 -15.58
N GLN A 148 1.84 10.42 -15.13
CA GLN A 148 0.49 9.85 -15.16
C GLN A 148 -0.03 9.78 -13.74
N ALA A 149 -1.28 10.20 -13.54
CA ALA A 149 -1.93 10.27 -12.24
C ALA A 149 -2.93 9.11 -12.07
N PHE A 150 -2.77 8.37 -10.98
CA PHE A 150 -3.67 7.29 -10.57
C PHE A 150 -4.42 7.72 -9.32
N GLU A 151 -5.72 7.88 -9.45
CA GLU A 151 -6.62 8.31 -8.37
C GLU A 151 -7.18 7.06 -7.66
N PHE A 152 -7.20 7.08 -6.33
CA PHE A 152 -7.82 6.04 -5.50
C PHE A 152 -9.25 6.46 -5.18
N ALA A 153 -10.22 5.68 -5.65
CA ALA A 153 -11.64 5.94 -5.37
C ALA A 153 -11.96 5.88 -3.87
N GLU A 154 -11.28 5.00 -3.16
CA GLU A 154 -11.24 4.89 -1.71
C GLU A 154 -9.81 5.21 -1.26
N PRO A 155 -9.54 6.43 -0.74
CA PRO A 155 -8.20 6.81 -0.35
C PRO A 155 -7.61 5.88 0.70
N VAL A 156 -6.34 5.50 0.53
CA VAL A 156 -5.71 4.49 1.39
C VAL A 156 -5.24 5.14 2.69
N PRO A 157 -5.73 4.76 3.89
CA PRO A 157 -5.29 5.40 5.13
C PRO A 157 -3.82 5.10 5.43
N LEU A 158 -3.00 6.15 5.54
CA LEU A 158 -1.59 6.08 5.87
C LEU A 158 -1.27 6.97 7.07
N ALA A 159 -0.44 6.47 7.98
CA ALA A 159 0.00 7.18 9.17
C ALA A 159 1.21 8.09 8.87
N ALA A 160 1.21 9.29 9.44
CA ALA A 160 2.33 10.22 9.31
C ALA A 160 3.59 9.65 10.00
N GLY A 161 4.74 9.79 9.34
CA GLY A 161 6.04 9.33 9.82
C GLY A 161 6.32 7.84 9.56
N GLU A 162 5.33 7.08 9.09
CA GLU A 162 5.50 5.66 8.75
C GLU A 162 5.92 5.48 7.29
N VAL A 163 6.59 4.36 7.01
CA VAL A 163 7.04 3.98 5.67
C VAL A 163 5.98 3.11 5.00
N TYR A 164 5.71 3.40 3.73
CA TYR A 164 4.83 2.64 2.87
C TYR A 164 5.49 2.40 1.52
N THR A 165 4.96 1.47 0.74
CA THR A 165 5.51 1.11 -0.56
C THR A 165 4.41 1.08 -1.60
N PHE A 166 4.62 1.76 -2.73
CA PHE A 166 3.81 1.51 -3.92
C PHE A 166 4.54 0.53 -4.83
N ARG A 167 3.79 -0.39 -5.43
CA ARG A 167 4.29 -1.39 -6.37
C ARG A 167 3.49 -1.34 -7.65
N LEU A 168 4.19 -1.31 -8.78
CA LEU A 168 3.63 -1.40 -10.11
C LEU A 168 4.06 -2.73 -10.74
N THR A 169 3.09 -3.52 -11.19
CA THR A 169 3.34 -4.76 -11.94
C THR A 169 2.73 -4.67 -13.33
N VAL A 170 3.51 -5.02 -14.34
CA VAL A 170 3.06 -5.06 -15.74
C VAL A 170 3.18 -6.50 -16.29
N PRO A 171 2.27 -6.95 -17.16
CA PRO A 171 2.28 -8.33 -17.63
C PRO A 171 3.43 -8.63 -18.59
N GLU A 172 3.92 -7.61 -19.30
CA GLU A 172 4.94 -7.74 -20.33
C GLU A 172 5.68 -6.41 -20.49
N GLN A 173 6.97 -6.49 -20.84
CA GLN A 173 7.79 -5.34 -21.18
C GLN A 173 8.53 -5.55 -22.49
N THR A 174 8.26 -4.67 -23.45
CA THR A 174 8.97 -4.61 -24.74
C THR A 174 9.90 -3.40 -24.84
N ILE A 175 9.62 -2.35 -24.07
CA ILE A 175 10.40 -1.12 -23.97
C ILE A 175 10.46 -0.63 -22.53
N GLY A 176 11.53 0.09 -22.17
CA GLY A 176 11.60 0.78 -20.88
C GLY A 176 10.43 1.77 -20.73
N HIS A 177 9.82 1.78 -19.55
CA HIS A 177 8.52 2.40 -19.32
C HIS A 177 8.45 3.22 -18.03
N ILE A 178 9.52 3.29 -17.24
CA ILE A 178 9.56 4.07 -15.99
C ILE A 178 10.77 5.01 -16.00
N SER A 179 10.57 6.22 -15.48
CA SER A 179 11.64 7.20 -15.24
C SER A 179 12.22 7.06 -13.84
N TYR A 180 13.52 7.34 -13.73
CA TYR A 180 14.29 7.35 -12.50
C TYR A 180 14.95 8.70 -12.28
N GLY A 181 15.04 9.10 -11.01
CA GLY A 181 15.75 10.28 -10.58
C GLY A 181 17.28 10.10 -10.50
N PRO A 182 18.00 11.24 -10.34
CA PRO A 182 19.45 11.26 -10.25
C PRO A 182 19.95 10.80 -8.87
N GLY A 183 20.55 9.62 -8.83
CA GLY A 183 21.00 9.02 -7.56
C GLY A 183 19.83 8.80 -6.59
N ASP A 184 20.12 8.83 -5.28
CA ASP A 184 19.14 8.75 -4.19
C ASP A 184 18.48 10.13 -4.01
N ALA A 185 17.64 10.46 -4.99
CA ALA A 185 17.01 11.75 -5.13
C ALA A 185 15.87 11.94 -4.12
N TYR A 186 15.36 10.85 -3.54
CA TYR A 186 14.39 10.80 -2.46
C TYR A 186 14.93 9.93 -1.30
N PRO A 187 15.74 10.51 -0.39
CA PRO A 187 16.38 9.76 0.72
C PRO A 187 15.43 9.13 1.75
N GLY A 188 14.13 9.43 1.66
CA GLY A 188 13.09 8.90 2.55
C GLY A 188 12.48 7.59 2.05
N GLY A 189 13.07 6.98 1.03
CA GLY A 189 12.56 5.79 0.34
C GLY A 189 13.66 4.89 -0.18
N MET A 190 13.24 3.79 -0.82
CA MET A 190 14.10 2.81 -1.46
C MET A 190 13.38 2.25 -2.68
N HIS A 191 14.14 2.01 -3.74
CA HIS A 191 13.68 1.29 -4.93
C HIS A 191 14.24 -0.15 -4.96
N ASN A 192 13.46 -1.07 -5.54
CA ASN A 192 13.81 -2.50 -5.58
C ASN A 192 14.86 -2.87 -6.63
N GLY A 193 14.90 -2.16 -7.76
CA GLY A 193 15.86 -2.40 -8.82
C GLY A 193 17.26 -1.88 -8.51
N ASP A 194 17.34 -0.75 -7.80
CA ASP A 194 18.58 -0.10 -7.39
C ASP A 194 18.32 0.80 -6.16
N PRO A 195 18.84 0.47 -4.96
CA PRO A 195 18.67 1.28 -3.77
C PRO A 195 19.30 2.67 -3.84
N GLN A 196 20.11 2.95 -4.86
CA GLN A 196 20.70 4.28 -5.09
C GLN A 196 19.90 5.10 -6.10
N ARG A 197 18.70 4.66 -6.49
CA ARG A 197 17.84 5.38 -7.41
C ARG A 197 16.43 5.41 -6.88
N ASP A 198 15.73 6.48 -7.20
CA ASP A 198 14.31 6.59 -6.92
C ASP A 198 13.51 6.67 -8.20
N LEU A 199 12.28 6.18 -8.14
CA LEU A 199 11.30 6.49 -9.16
C LEU A 199 10.97 7.98 -9.15
N VAL A 200 10.52 8.49 -10.29
CA VAL A 200 9.98 9.85 -10.37
C VAL A 200 8.50 9.79 -10.00
N PHE A 201 8.15 10.27 -8.81
CA PHE A 201 6.80 10.14 -8.27
C PHE A 201 6.35 11.35 -7.44
N ARG A 202 5.04 11.41 -7.19
CA ARG A 202 4.43 12.30 -6.23
C ARG A 202 3.23 11.63 -5.56
N THR A 203 3.07 11.81 -4.26
CA THR A 203 1.87 11.44 -3.52
C THR A 203 1.03 12.67 -3.20
N ASP A 204 -0.28 12.52 -3.28
CA ASP A 204 -1.25 13.53 -2.84
C ASP A 204 -2.18 12.89 -1.80
N MET A 205 -2.25 13.50 -0.62
CA MET A 205 -3.01 13.03 0.54
C MET A 205 -4.28 13.85 0.74
N VAL A 206 -5.34 13.22 1.23
CA VAL A 206 -6.59 13.87 1.66
C VAL A 206 -6.86 13.58 3.12
N GLN A 207 -7.56 14.47 3.81
CA GLN A 207 -7.98 14.23 5.19
C GLN A 207 -9.07 13.13 5.23
N CYS A 208 -9.05 12.27 6.26
CA CYS A 208 -10.14 11.33 6.54
C CYS A 208 -10.98 11.83 7.73
N GLU A 209 -12.31 11.86 7.59
CA GLU A 209 -13.25 12.23 8.66
C GLU A 209 -14.58 11.49 8.60
#